data_AF-A0A845R4L6-F1
#
_entry.id   AF-A0A845R4L6-F1
#
_cell.length_a   1.000
_cell.length_b   1.000
_cell.length_c   1.000
_cell.angle_alpha   90.00
_cell.angle_beta   90.00
_cell.angle_gamma   90.00
#
_symmetry.space_group_name_H-M   'P 1'
#
loop_
_entity.id
_entity.type
_entity.pdbx_description
1 polymer ?
#
loop_
_entity_poly.entity_id
_entity_poly.type
_entity_poly.pdbx_seq_one_letter_code
_entity_poly.pdbx_strand_id
1 'polypeptide(L)'
;MFKLEDGTKILDADQFVLPTGEFDRIQFVAVRFVKDRAPESWKEFEEEDGNWAALSPETRRKMTEELETAIVGGKVRDITLNFDPWGEDYFLSAEFGSGWAAILYNAIDQCAAAPCDPDRPDGLEDATVDIGGQTPVPKMCGVEGLEKAARIVLYMLETGRLSPETKWAVNLEGDLPWLFW
;
A
#
# COMPACT_ATOMS: atom_id res chain seq x y z
N MET A 1 1.89 16.49 -16.28
CA MET A 1 3.28 16.63 -15.75
C MET A 1 3.18 16.69 -14.23
N PHE A 2 4.14 16.10 -13.51
CA PHE A 2 4.06 15.99 -12.04
C PHE A 2 4.90 17.04 -11.31
N LYS A 3 4.50 17.33 -10.07
CA LYS A 3 5.28 18.05 -9.06
C LYS A 3 4.89 17.51 -7.68
N LEU A 4 5.80 17.45 -6.72
CA LEU A 4 5.43 17.27 -5.32
C LEU A 4 4.55 18.44 -4.86
N GLU A 5 3.53 18.13 -4.07
CA GLU A 5 2.66 19.15 -3.50
C GLU A 5 3.42 19.99 -2.46
N ASP A 6 3.07 21.28 -2.37
CA ASP A 6 3.68 22.16 -1.39
C ASP A 6 3.35 21.65 0.03
N GLY A 7 4.37 21.53 0.88
CA GLY A 7 4.21 20.95 2.22
C GLY A 7 4.52 19.45 2.32
N THR A 8 4.59 18.74 1.17
CA THR A 8 5.05 17.34 1.14
C THR A 8 6.51 17.24 1.59
N LYS A 9 6.78 16.29 2.49
CA LYS A 9 8.13 15.98 2.99
C LYS A 9 8.54 14.59 2.54
N ILE A 10 9.80 14.45 2.13
CA ILE A 10 10.39 13.13 1.89
C ILE A 10 11.09 12.69 3.17
N LEU A 11 10.59 11.63 3.78
CA LEU A 11 10.99 11.16 5.11
C LEU A 11 11.45 9.70 5.06
N ASP A 12 12.38 9.34 5.94
CA ASP A 12 12.63 7.94 6.28
C ASP A 12 11.46 7.39 7.13
N ALA A 13 11.23 6.07 7.08
CA ALA A 13 10.06 5.45 7.70
C ALA A 13 9.94 5.64 9.23
N ASP A 14 11.06 5.90 9.93
CA ASP A 14 11.11 6.14 11.37
C ASP A 14 10.95 7.62 11.76
N GLN A 15 10.96 8.53 10.77
CA GLN A 15 10.80 9.97 10.98
C GLN A 15 9.33 10.41 10.99
N PHE A 16 8.40 9.50 10.68
CA PHE A 16 6.96 9.75 10.67
C PHE A 16 6.22 8.63 11.38
N VAL A 17 5.29 9.01 12.26
CA VAL A 17 4.39 8.07 12.94
C VAL A 17 3.04 8.16 12.24
N LEU A 18 2.58 7.05 11.68
CA LEU A 18 1.28 6.99 11.02
C LEU A 18 0.15 7.24 12.05
N PRO A 19 -0.84 8.08 11.72
CA PRO A 19 -2.09 8.10 12.46
C PRO A 19 -2.83 6.79 12.19
N THR A 20 -3.08 5.96 13.20
CA THR A 20 -3.71 4.63 13.01
C THR A 20 -5.08 4.51 13.70
N GLY A 21 -5.62 5.64 14.19
CA GLY A 21 -6.86 5.65 14.98
C GLY A 21 -6.70 4.90 16.31
N GLU A 22 -7.65 4.04 16.63
CA GLU A 22 -7.67 3.26 17.88
C GLU A 22 -6.80 2.00 17.86
N PHE A 23 -6.39 1.55 16.68
CA PHE A 23 -5.72 0.27 16.49
C PHE A 23 -4.25 0.46 16.11
N ASP A 24 -3.39 -0.44 16.59
CA ASP A 24 -1.94 -0.42 16.33
C ASP A 24 -1.50 -1.47 15.31
N ARG A 25 -2.46 -2.21 14.74
CA ARG A 25 -2.23 -3.29 13.78
C ARG A 25 -3.42 -3.41 12.83
N ILE A 26 -3.14 -3.94 11.64
CA ILE A 26 -4.14 -4.18 10.60
C ILE A 26 -5.25 -5.10 11.11
N GLN A 27 -6.49 -4.65 10.99
CA GLN A 27 -7.71 -5.37 11.35
C GLN A 27 -8.40 -5.94 10.12
N PHE A 28 -8.47 -5.15 9.05
CA PHE A 28 -9.17 -5.49 7.81
C PHE A 28 -8.18 -5.64 6.67
N VAL A 29 -8.40 -6.66 5.84
CA VAL A 29 -7.59 -6.95 4.65
C VAL A 29 -8.51 -7.37 3.51
N ALA A 30 -8.48 -6.64 2.41
CA ALA A 30 -9.13 -7.03 1.16
C ALA A 30 -8.07 -7.20 0.07
N VAL A 31 -8.18 -8.27 -0.72
CA VAL A 31 -7.23 -8.57 -1.78
C VAL A 31 -7.97 -9.02 -3.02
N ARG A 32 -7.92 -8.20 -4.07
CA ARG A 32 -8.44 -8.59 -5.37
C ARG A 32 -7.38 -9.30 -6.18
N PHE A 33 -7.51 -10.61 -6.29
CA PHE A 33 -6.66 -11.41 -7.17
C PHE A 33 -7.07 -11.25 -8.65
N VAL A 34 -6.11 -11.47 -9.56
CA VAL A 34 -6.41 -11.73 -10.97
C VAL A 34 -7.33 -12.94 -11.06
N LYS A 35 -8.29 -12.90 -12.01
CA LYS A 35 -9.33 -13.92 -12.16
C LYS A 35 -8.75 -15.36 -12.09
N ASP A 36 -9.36 -16.17 -11.23
CA ASP A 36 -9.00 -17.58 -10.99
C ASP A 36 -7.56 -17.81 -10.47
N ARG A 37 -6.92 -16.78 -9.89
CA ARG A 37 -5.56 -16.85 -9.32
C ARG A 37 -5.48 -16.75 -7.80
N ALA A 38 -6.61 -16.56 -7.11
CA ALA A 38 -6.65 -16.55 -5.65
C ALA A 38 -6.20 -17.91 -5.09
N PRO A 39 -5.31 -17.94 -4.08
CA PRO A 39 -5.02 -19.14 -3.31
C PRO A 39 -6.25 -19.64 -2.54
N GLU A 40 -6.32 -20.93 -2.20
CA GLU A 40 -7.49 -21.52 -1.53
C GLU A 40 -7.79 -20.84 -0.18
N SER A 41 -6.78 -20.58 0.65
CA SER A 41 -7.01 -19.93 1.95
C SER A 41 -7.52 -18.49 1.84
N TRP A 42 -7.28 -17.83 0.71
CA TRP A 42 -7.84 -16.51 0.42
C TRP A 42 -9.25 -16.56 -0.18
N LYS A 43 -9.66 -17.69 -0.76
CA LYS A 43 -11.06 -17.89 -1.21
C LYS A 43 -12.01 -18.17 -0.05
N GLU A 44 -11.49 -18.80 1.00
CA GLU A 44 -12.23 -19.10 2.24
C GLU A 44 -12.27 -17.90 3.20
N PHE A 45 -11.43 -16.89 2.98
CA PHE A 45 -11.40 -15.69 3.80
C PHE A 45 -12.47 -14.71 3.31
N GLU A 46 -13.53 -14.53 4.10
CA GLU A 46 -14.59 -13.57 3.83
C GLU A 46 -14.11 -12.16 4.17
N GLU A 47 -14.05 -11.25 3.19
CA GLU A 47 -13.52 -9.89 3.39
C GLU A 47 -14.40 -9.04 4.34
N GLU A 48 -15.73 -9.16 4.25
CA GLU A 48 -16.68 -8.34 5.04
C GLU A 48 -16.76 -8.74 6.52
N ASP A 49 -16.49 -10.01 6.84
CA ASP A 49 -16.57 -10.56 8.20
C ASP A 49 -15.18 -11.00 8.75
N GLY A 50 -14.14 -10.91 7.92
CA GLY A 50 -12.79 -11.42 8.19
C GLY A 50 -11.95 -10.45 9.01
N ASN A 51 -11.86 -10.68 10.32
CA ASN A 51 -10.90 -9.96 11.16
C ASN A 51 -9.49 -10.59 11.02
N TRP A 52 -8.62 -9.93 10.27
CA TRP A 52 -7.23 -10.35 10.06
C TRP A 52 -6.47 -10.51 11.38
N ALA A 53 -6.67 -9.58 12.32
CA ALA A 53 -6.03 -9.61 13.63
C ALA A 53 -6.51 -10.80 14.50
N ALA A 54 -7.68 -11.36 14.23
CA ALA A 54 -8.25 -12.52 14.92
C ALA A 54 -7.77 -13.87 14.36
N LEU A 55 -7.15 -13.89 13.16
CA LEU A 55 -6.59 -15.12 12.58
C LEU A 55 -5.52 -15.73 13.50
N SER A 56 -5.46 -17.06 13.53
CA SER A 56 -4.40 -17.77 14.24
C SER A 56 -3.03 -17.40 13.64
N PRO A 57 -1.93 -17.40 14.43
CA PRO A 57 -0.60 -17.08 13.91
C PRO A 57 -0.17 -17.97 12.73
N GLU A 58 -0.55 -19.24 12.74
CA GLU A 58 -0.24 -20.20 11.67
C GLU A 58 -1.01 -19.86 10.39
N THR A 59 -2.32 -19.60 10.51
CA THR A 59 -3.17 -19.20 9.38
C THR A 59 -2.69 -17.89 8.78
N ARG A 60 -2.42 -16.89 9.61
CA ARG A 60 -1.94 -15.57 9.18
C ARG A 60 -0.62 -15.70 8.44
N ARG A 61 0.35 -16.42 9.00
CA ARG A 61 1.65 -16.66 8.36
C ARG A 61 1.48 -17.33 6.99
N LYS A 62 0.69 -18.40 6.91
CA LYS A 62 0.41 -19.09 5.65
C LYS A 62 -0.17 -18.14 4.61
N MET A 63 -1.19 -17.37 4.98
CA MET A 63 -1.85 -16.44 4.07
C MET A 63 -0.93 -15.29 3.64
N THR A 64 -0.07 -14.79 4.53
CA THR A 64 1.00 -13.81 4.21
C THR A 64 1.98 -14.38 3.18
N GLU A 65 2.48 -15.61 3.35
CA GLU A 65 3.40 -16.27 2.40
C GLU A 65 2.73 -16.50 1.02
N GLU A 66 1.45 -16.87 1.02
CA GLU A 66 0.65 -16.99 -0.21
C GLU A 66 0.46 -15.64 -0.90
N LEU A 67 0.22 -14.56 -0.14
CA LEU A 67 0.08 -13.21 -0.66
C LEU A 67 1.39 -12.70 -1.25
N GLU A 68 2.52 -12.91 -0.59
CA GLU A 68 3.85 -12.61 -1.13
C GLU A 68 4.05 -13.26 -2.49
N THR A 69 3.82 -14.56 -2.56
CA THR A 69 3.94 -15.35 -3.79
C THR A 69 3.01 -14.84 -4.89
N ALA A 70 1.81 -14.39 -4.52
CA ALA A 70 0.83 -13.85 -5.46
C ALA A 70 1.24 -12.47 -5.99
N ILE A 71 1.71 -11.55 -5.13
CA ILE A 71 2.19 -10.23 -5.53
C ILE A 71 3.39 -10.38 -6.47
N VAL A 72 4.43 -11.11 -6.04
CA VAL A 72 5.65 -11.34 -6.85
C VAL A 72 5.31 -12.01 -8.19
N GLY A 73 4.34 -12.92 -8.19
CA GLY A 73 3.87 -13.59 -9.40
C GLY A 73 2.95 -12.74 -10.30
N GLY A 74 2.67 -11.47 -9.97
CA GLY A 74 1.77 -10.61 -10.74
C GLY A 74 0.31 -11.09 -10.75
N LYS A 75 -0.13 -11.75 -9.68
CA LYS A 75 -1.46 -12.38 -9.55
C LYS A 75 -2.43 -11.56 -8.70
N VAL A 76 -2.02 -10.41 -8.20
CA VAL A 76 -2.84 -9.47 -7.44
C VAL A 76 -3.11 -8.24 -8.31
N ARG A 77 -4.34 -7.72 -8.22
CA ARG A 77 -4.74 -6.45 -8.86
C ARG A 77 -4.65 -5.32 -7.86
N ASP A 78 -5.32 -5.47 -6.73
CA ASP A 78 -5.37 -4.47 -5.68
C ASP A 78 -5.41 -5.09 -4.27
N ILE A 79 -4.92 -4.33 -3.30
CA ILE A 79 -4.91 -4.66 -1.87
C ILE A 79 -5.38 -3.43 -1.10
N THR A 80 -6.21 -3.65 -0.09
CA THR A 80 -6.52 -2.68 0.96
C THR A 80 -6.16 -3.29 2.31
N LEU A 81 -5.29 -2.62 3.05
CA LEU A 81 -4.95 -2.93 4.45
C LEU A 81 -5.47 -1.80 5.32
N ASN A 82 -6.28 -2.10 6.33
CA ASN A 82 -6.88 -1.08 7.17
C ASN A 82 -6.72 -1.37 8.67
N PHE A 83 -6.43 -0.33 9.44
CA PHE A 83 -6.41 -0.37 10.90
C PHE A 83 -7.81 -0.42 11.51
N ASP A 84 -8.82 0.07 10.82
CA ASP A 84 -10.21 -0.07 11.22
C ASP A 84 -10.79 -1.43 10.76
N PRO A 85 -11.52 -2.14 11.64
CA PRO A 85 -12.14 -3.43 11.32
C PRO A 85 -13.18 -3.40 10.21
N TRP A 86 -13.79 -2.24 9.94
CA TRP A 86 -14.86 -2.06 8.96
C TRP A 86 -14.32 -1.52 7.63
N GLY A 87 -12.99 -1.41 7.50
CA GLY A 87 -12.35 -0.92 6.29
C GLY A 87 -12.51 0.59 6.08
N GLU A 88 -12.85 1.34 7.12
CA GLU A 88 -13.01 2.80 7.10
C GLU A 88 -11.74 3.51 7.59
N ASP A 89 -11.42 4.69 7.05
CA ASP A 89 -10.28 5.52 7.49
C ASP A 89 -8.90 4.79 7.48
N TYR A 90 -7.79 5.47 7.78
CA TYR A 90 -6.46 4.89 8.06
C TYR A 90 -6.05 3.63 7.25
N PHE A 91 -5.99 3.70 5.93
CA PHE A 91 -5.73 2.53 5.09
C PHE A 91 -4.51 2.69 4.20
N LEU A 92 -3.84 1.57 3.93
CA LEU A 92 -2.92 1.43 2.82
C LEU A 92 -3.66 0.77 1.66
N SER A 93 -3.68 1.43 0.51
CA SER A 93 -4.10 0.87 -0.76
C SER A 93 -2.87 0.58 -1.62
N ALA A 94 -2.91 -0.52 -2.36
CA ALA A 94 -1.89 -0.86 -3.34
C ALA A 94 -2.53 -1.41 -4.62
N GLU A 95 -2.15 -0.87 -5.76
CA GLU A 95 -2.59 -1.28 -7.11
C GLU A 95 -1.38 -1.82 -7.88
N PHE A 96 -1.53 -2.96 -8.54
CA PHE A 96 -0.43 -3.68 -9.19
C PHE A 96 -0.67 -3.83 -10.70
N GLY A 97 0.37 -3.55 -11.49
CA GLY A 97 0.28 -3.68 -12.94
C GLY A 97 1.63 -3.51 -13.64
N SER A 98 1.86 -4.27 -14.71
CA SER A 98 3.04 -4.13 -15.58
C SER A 98 4.40 -4.16 -14.86
N GLY A 99 4.50 -4.90 -13.74
CA GLY A 99 5.72 -4.98 -12.92
C GLY A 99 5.91 -3.84 -11.93
N TRP A 100 4.92 -2.97 -11.79
CA TRP A 100 4.89 -1.82 -10.88
C TRP A 100 3.79 -1.96 -9.83
N ALA A 101 3.92 -1.19 -8.76
CA ALA A 101 2.85 -0.97 -7.80
C ALA A 101 2.69 0.52 -7.48
N ALA A 102 1.45 1.00 -7.44
CA ALA A 102 1.09 2.28 -6.83
C ALA A 102 0.66 2.00 -5.39
N ILE A 103 1.31 2.60 -4.40
CA ILE A 103 1.04 2.37 -2.98
C ILE A 103 0.75 3.70 -2.32
N LEU A 104 -0.37 3.80 -1.62
CA LEU A 104 -0.77 5.00 -0.88
C LEU A 104 -1.34 4.61 0.47
N TYR A 105 -0.71 5.12 1.52
CA TYR A 105 -1.33 5.24 2.82
C TYR A 105 -2.16 6.52 2.90
N ASN A 106 -3.39 6.42 3.39
CA ASN A 106 -4.31 7.54 3.54
C ASN A 106 -4.99 7.46 4.92
N ALA A 107 -4.83 8.52 5.71
CA ALA A 107 -5.42 8.69 7.03
C ALA A 107 -6.43 9.85 7.06
N ILE A 108 -7.11 10.11 5.94
CA ILE A 108 -8.23 11.04 5.72
C ILE A 108 -8.12 12.37 6.47
N ASP A 109 -7.86 13.45 5.74
CA ASP A 109 -7.67 14.81 6.29
C ASP A 109 -6.50 14.96 7.29
N GLN A 110 -5.82 13.87 7.68
CA GLN A 110 -4.67 13.91 8.61
C GLN A 110 -3.33 13.71 7.90
N CYS A 111 -3.24 12.73 6.99
CA CYS A 111 -2.06 12.57 6.15
C CYS A 111 -2.31 11.65 4.97
N ALA A 112 -1.47 11.81 3.95
CA ALA A 112 -1.23 10.79 2.95
C ALA A 112 0.27 10.50 2.86
N ALA A 113 0.64 9.25 2.61
CA ALA A 113 2.02 8.86 2.42
C ALA A 113 2.18 7.83 1.31
N ALA A 114 3.11 8.06 0.39
CA ALA A 114 3.45 7.12 -0.67
C ALA A 114 4.96 6.82 -0.65
N PRO A 115 5.41 5.64 -1.11
CA PRO A 115 6.82 5.41 -1.40
C PRO A 115 7.40 6.54 -2.26
N CYS A 116 8.69 6.83 -2.11
CA CYS A 116 9.36 7.88 -2.85
C CYS A 116 10.84 7.53 -3.08
N ASP A 117 11.25 7.54 -4.34
CA ASP A 117 12.64 7.53 -4.78
C ASP A 117 12.98 8.92 -5.36
N PRO A 118 13.46 9.87 -4.54
CA PRO A 118 13.67 11.25 -4.96
C PRO A 118 14.82 11.42 -5.95
N ASP A 119 15.72 10.45 -6.02
CA ASP A 119 16.91 10.48 -6.89
C ASP A 119 16.66 9.83 -8.25
N ARG A 120 15.42 9.34 -8.49
CA ARG A 120 15.04 8.70 -9.74
C ARG A 120 15.10 9.69 -10.93
N PRO A 121 15.92 9.43 -11.97
CA PRO A 121 16.14 10.39 -13.06
C PRO A 121 14.89 10.76 -13.88
N ASP A 122 13.99 9.80 -14.07
CA ASP A 122 12.70 9.93 -14.77
C ASP A 122 11.53 10.04 -13.77
N GLY A 123 11.79 10.49 -12.54
CA GLY A 123 10.83 10.45 -11.44
C GLY A 123 9.53 11.22 -11.67
N LEU A 124 9.55 12.27 -12.51
CA LEU A 124 8.39 13.09 -12.85
C LEU A 124 7.64 12.64 -14.11
N GLU A 125 7.99 11.48 -14.67
CA GLU A 125 7.19 10.83 -15.71
C GLU A 125 6.08 9.97 -15.10
N ASP A 126 5.07 9.63 -15.90
CA ASP A 126 4.00 8.71 -15.49
C ASP A 126 4.55 7.30 -15.24
N ALA A 127 4.18 6.72 -14.09
CA ALA A 127 4.29 5.29 -13.87
C ALA A 127 3.25 4.56 -14.73
N THR A 128 3.44 3.25 -14.91
CA THR A 128 2.48 2.42 -15.67
C THR A 128 1.26 1.99 -14.87
N VAL A 129 1.09 2.55 -13.66
CA VAL A 129 0.08 2.19 -12.66
C VAL A 129 -0.53 3.46 -12.09
N ASP A 130 -1.82 3.37 -11.79
CA ASP A 130 -2.62 4.46 -11.24
C ASP A 130 -3.22 4.04 -9.90
N ILE A 131 -3.54 5.00 -9.04
CA ILE A 131 -4.35 4.75 -7.85
C ILE A 131 -5.82 4.71 -8.26
N GLY A 132 -6.51 3.61 -7.91
CA GLY A 132 -7.92 3.39 -8.25
C GLY A 132 -8.21 3.38 -9.75
N GLY A 133 -7.19 3.17 -10.60
CA GLY A 133 -7.30 3.23 -12.06
C GLY A 133 -7.62 4.62 -12.63
N GLN A 134 -7.48 5.67 -11.84
CA GLN A 134 -7.90 7.03 -12.22
C GLN A 134 -6.86 8.10 -11.91
N THR A 135 -6.12 7.94 -10.81
CA THR A 135 -5.17 8.94 -10.33
C THR A 135 -3.76 8.58 -10.80
N PRO A 136 -3.15 9.37 -11.70
CA PRO A 136 -1.80 9.14 -12.18
C PRO A 136 -0.76 9.21 -11.05
N VAL A 137 0.25 8.36 -11.15
CA VAL A 137 1.35 8.28 -10.17
C VAL A 137 2.67 8.65 -10.84
N PRO A 138 3.45 9.60 -10.28
CA PRO A 138 4.79 9.86 -10.79
C PRO A 138 5.69 8.66 -10.52
N LYS A 139 6.60 8.32 -11.43
CA LYS A 139 7.53 7.19 -11.26
C LYS A 139 8.35 7.24 -9.96
N MET A 140 8.67 8.44 -9.45
CA MET A 140 9.33 8.56 -8.16
C MET A 140 8.47 8.03 -7.01
N CYS A 141 7.13 8.06 -7.11
CA CYS A 141 6.21 7.53 -6.11
C CYS A 141 5.61 6.15 -6.46
N GLY A 142 5.88 5.66 -7.67
CA GLY A 142 5.63 4.27 -8.04
C GLY A 142 6.75 3.34 -7.54
N VAL A 143 6.39 2.09 -7.26
CA VAL A 143 7.37 1.04 -6.92
C VAL A 143 7.59 0.14 -8.12
N GLU A 144 8.75 0.28 -8.77
CA GLU A 144 9.19 -0.64 -9.82
C GLU A 144 9.74 -1.94 -9.20
N GLY A 145 9.21 -3.09 -9.65
CA GLY A 145 9.58 -4.41 -9.16
C GLY A 145 8.62 -4.92 -8.08
N LEU A 146 7.94 -6.03 -8.39
CA LEU A 146 6.91 -6.62 -7.53
C LEU A 146 7.48 -7.23 -6.24
N GLU A 147 8.75 -7.64 -6.24
CA GLU A 147 9.44 -8.10 -5.03
C GLU A 147 9.61 -6.97 -4.01
N LYS A 148 9.96 -5.76 -4.46
CA LYS A 148 10.05 -4.59 -3.57
C LYS A 148 8.67 -4.17 -3.09
N ALA A 149 7.68 -4.16 -3.99
CA ALA A 149 6.30 -3.85 -3.63
C ALA A 149 5.74 -4.83 -2.59
N ALA A 150 5.98 -6.13 -2.76
CA ALA A 150 5.56 -7.16 -1.80
C ALA A 150 6.15 -6.88 -0.41
N ARG A 151 7.47 -6.65 -0.30
CA ARG A 151 8.10 -6.36 1.00
C ARG A 151 7.55 -5.09 1.65
N ILE A 152 7.24 -4.05 0.89
CA ILE A 152 6.62 -2.82 1.43
C ILE A 152 5.23 -3.10 2.00
N VAL A 153 4.36 -3.75 1.22
CA VAL A 153 2.97 -4.04 1.62
C VAL A 153 2.93 -5.01 2.80
N LEU A 154 3.72 -6.08 2.76
CA LEU A 154 3.73 -7.09 3.81
C LEU A 154 4.34 -6.55 5.11
N TYR A 155 5.30 -5.62 5.04
CA TYR A 155 5.81 -4.95 6.23
C TYR A 155 4.70 -4.17 6.95
N MET A 156 3.83 -3.46 6.22
CA MET A 156 2.65 -2.81 6.80
C MET A 156 1.70 -3.85 7.41
N LEU A 157 1.40 -4.92 6.67
CA LEU A 157 0.51 -6.00 7.11
C LEU A 157 0.94 -6.64 8.43
N GLU A 158 2.24 -6.85 8.60
CA GLU A 158 2.83 -7.52 9.76
C GLU A 158 3.06 -6.59 10.95
N THR A 159 3.42 -5.33 10.69
CA THR A 159 3.94 -4.43 11.72
C THR A 159 3.07 -3.21 12.00
N GLY A 160 2.14 -2.88 11.09
CA GLY A 160 1.38 -1.63 11.13
C GLY A 160 2.25 -0.38 10.90
N ARG A 161 3.40 -0.51 10.24
CA ARG A 161 4.35 0.61 10.05
C ARG A 161 4.76 0.77 8.59
N LEU A 162 5.25 1.95 8.26
CA LEU A 162 5.88 2.22 6.96
C LEU A 162 7.18 1.40 6.80
N SER A 163 7.38 0.85 5.61
CA SER A 163 8.56 0.03 5.30
C SER A 163 9.83 0.88 5.22
N PRO A 164 10.95 0.45 5.85
CA PRO A 164 12.24 1.14 5.78
C PRO A 164 12.98 0.94 4.45
N GLU A 165 12.46 0.13 3.52
CA GLU A 165 13.10 -0.11 2.21
C GLU A 165 13.02 1.08 1.24
N THR A 166 12.26 2.11 1.61
CA THR A 166 12.02 3.28 0.79
C THR A 166 11.89 4.51 1.68
N LYS A 167 12.17 5.67 1.09
CA LYS A 167 11.67 6.92 1.64
C LYS A 167 10.20 7.07 1.31
N TRP A 168 9.53 7.96 2.02
CA TRP A 168 8.10 8.22 1.90
C TRP A 168 7.87 9.70 1.63
N ALA A 169 7.12 10.01 0.58
CA ALA A 169 6.55 11.33 0.38
C ALA A 169 5.30 11.45 1.26
N VAL A 170 5.34 12.32 2.25
CA VAL A 170 4.29 12.49 3.27
C VAL A 170 3.71 13.89 3.18
N ASN A 171 2.40 13.96 2.97
CA ASN A 171 1.60 15.17 3.11
C ASN A 171 0.80 15.09 4.43
N LEU A 172 0.82 16.13 5.25
CA LEU A 172 0.18 16.19 6.57
C LEU A 172 -1.18 16.92 6.57
N GLU A 173 -1.68 17.29 5.40
CA GLU A 173 -2.98 17.92 5.19
C GLU A 173 -4.01 16.91 4.65
N GLY A 174 -3.59 15.67 4.38
CA GLY A 174 -4.45 14.59 3.89
C GLY A 174 -4.54 14.48 2.36
N ASP A 175 -4.06 15.50 1.64
CA ASP A 175 -4.00 15.51 0.18
C ASP A 175 -2.89 14.58 -0.37
N LEU A 176 -2.97 14.27 -1.66
CA LEU A 176 -1.96 13.46 -2.33
C LEU A 176 -0.57 14.12 -2.21
N PRO A 177 0.53 13.36 -2.02
CA PRO A 177 1.87 13.96 -1.94
C PRO A 177 2.36 14.65 -3.24
N TRP A 178 1.58 14.60 -4.32
CA TRP A 178 1.90 15.19 -5.61
C TRP A 178 0.67 15.78 -6.30
N LEU A 179 0.96 16.70 -7.22
CA LEU A 179 0.03 17.30 -8.15
C LEU A 179 0.28 16.76 -9.57
N PHE A 180 -0.80 16.68 -10.36
CA PHE A 180 -0.77 16.27 -11.75
C PHE A 180 -1.74 17.12 -12.59
N TRP A 181 -1.41 17.33 -13.86
CA TRP A 181 -2.16 18.12 -14.84
C TRP A 181 -1.89 17.65 -16.27
#